data_AF-A0A0L0SJQ4-F1
#
_entry.id   AF-A0A0L0SJQ4-F1
#
_cell.length_a   1.000
_cell.length_b   1.000
_cell.length_c   1.000
_cell.angle_alpha   90.00
_cell.angle_beta   90.00
_cell.angle_gamma   90.00
#
_symmetry.space_group_name_H-M   'P 1'
#
loop_
_entity.id
_entity.type
_entity.pdbx_description
1 polymer ?
#
loop_
_entity_poly.entity_id
_entity_poly.type
_entity_poly.pdbx_seq_one_letter_code
_entity_poly.pdbx_strand_id
1 'polypeptide(L)'
;MTSATAVATAAMTAATSAATAAAPKAAVSAVVKQKRALRKQIRAALTSQPADARALASRQIATHLLALPAWQAAHHVAIFLSMAHEVDTAPLVQAAFDQGKRVYVPVITGQAMAMVQLRDQSDYATLPKDAWGIPTPSDPENRVHAGLAENEAVLDLVVTPGVAFDRTGRRIGYGKGYFDRFFTSKTNLETTTRVAVAFADVQLVDEVPTEDHDLRVHAIATDKGVIDCRGSATASDSA
;
A
#
# COMPACT_ATOMS: atom_id res chain seq x y z
N MET A 1 36.55 -76.35 -9.18
CA MET A 1 35.65 -76.82 -10.26
C MET A 1 34.31 -77.19 -9.66
N THR A 2 33.21 -76.98 -10.41
CA THR A 2 31.78 -76.83 -10.01
C THR A 2 31.50 -75.42 -9.46
N SER A 3 30.94 -74.44 -10.18
CA SER A 3 29.93 -74.36 -11.25
C SER A 3 28.55 -74.84 -10.81
N ALA A 4 27.58 -73.92 -10.67
CA ALA A 4 26.28 -74.01 -11.34
C ALA A 4 25.34 -72.81 -11.02
N THR A 5 24.78 -72.33 -12.13
CA THR A 5 23.79 -71.31 -12.46
C THR A 5 22.36 -71.58 -11.96
N ALA A 6 21.54 -70.50 -11.79
CA ALA A 6 20.11 -70.34 -12.18
C ALA A 6 19.42 -69.31 -11.23
N VAL A 7 19.02 -68.09 -11.63
CA VAL A 7 17.94 -67.59 -12.53
C VAL A 7 16.51 -67.67 -11.96
N ALA A 8 15.89 -66.47 -11.91
CA ALA A 8 14.46 -66.11 -11.82
C ALA A 8 13.76 -66.38 -10.46
N THR A 9 12.80 -65.58 -9.97
CA THR A 9 11.75 -64.80 -10.65
C THR A 9 11.18 -63.75 -9.67
N ALA A 10 10.62 -62.67 -10.22
CA ALA A 10 10.01 -61.54 -9.52
C ALA A 10 8.78 -61.88 -8.66
N ALA A 11 8.56 -61.10 -7.59
CA ALA A 11 7.26 -60.92 -6.98
C ALA A 11 7.06 -59.45 -6.58
N MET A 12 5.99 -58.87 -7.12
CA MET A 12 5.46 -57.53 -6.86
C MET A 12 5.23 -57.28 -5.36
N THR A 13 5.88 -56.25 -4.81
CA THR A 13 5.42 -55.61 -3.58
C THR A 13 4.53 -54.42 -3.93
N ALA A 14 3.23 -54.58 -3.67
CA ALA A 14 2.26 -53.49 -3.67
C ALA A 14 2.57 -52.52 -2.52
N ALA A 15 2.99 -51.30 -2.86
CA ALA A 15 3.09 -50.20 -1.89
C ALA A 15 1.80 -49.39 -1.93
N THR A 16 0.96 -49.59 -0.92
CA THR A 16 -0.22 -48.80 -0.61
C THR A 16 0.23 -47.38 -0.21
N SER A 17 0.20 -46.41 -1.12
CA SER A 17 0.41 -45.00 -0.73
C SER A 17 -0.91 -44.41 -0.22
N ALA A 18 -0.97 -44.17 1.08
CA ALA A 18 -2.05 -43.46 1.73
C ALA A 18 -2.26 -42.09 1.07
N ALA A 19 -3.49 -41.84 0.62
CA ALA A 19 -3.94 -40.52 0.21
C ALA A 19 -3.87 -39.58 1.41
N THR A 20 -2.91 -38.66 1.40
CA THR A 20 -2.90 -37.49 2.30
C THR A 20 -4.11 -36.62 1.97
N ALA A 21 -5.13 -36.69 2.83
CA ALA A 21 -6.26 -35.77 2.82
C ALA A 21 -5.74 -34.33 3.00
N ALA A 22 -5.99 -33.48 2.01
CA ALA A 22 -5.72 -32.06 2.11
C ALA A 22 -6.53 -31.46 3.26
N ALA A 23 -5.85 -30.75 4.17
CA ALA A 23 -6.48 -30.03 5.26
C ALA A 23 -7.53 -29.02 4.73
N PRO A 24 -8.65 -28.81 5.44
CA PRO A 24 -9.70 -27.90 4.98
C PRO A 24 -9.19 -26.45 4.97
N LYS A 25 -9.46 -25.71 3.88
CA LYS A 25 -9.25 -24.25 3.79
C LYS A 25 -9.95 -23.57 4.97
N ALA A 26 -9.17 -22.90 5.83
CA ALA A 26 -9.70 -22.13 6.95
C ALA A 26 -10.82 -21.19 6.49
N ALA A 27 -11.95 -21.19 7.21
CA ALA A 27 -13.08 -20.33 6.92
C ALA A 27 -12.64 -18.86 6.96
N VAL A 28 -12.89 -18.13 5.87
CA VAL A 28 -12.56 -16.70 5.77
C VAL A 28 -13.36 -15.94 6.82
N SER A 29 -12.67 -15.17 7.68
CA SER A 29 -13.30 -14.39 8.76
C SER A 29 -14.38 -13.43 8.23
N ALA A 30 -15.36 -13.12 9.07
CA ALA A 30 -16.44 -12.17 8.73
C ALA A 30 -15.88 -10.81 8.29
N VAL A 31 -14.84 -10.34 8.99
CA VAL A 31 -14.11 -9.09 8.68
C VAL A 31 -13.51 -9.14 7.27
N VAL A 32 -12.85 -10.23 6.88
CA VAL A 32 -12.26 -10.34 5.53
C VAL A 32 -13.36 -10.34 4.45
N LYS A 33 -14.52 -10.94 4.72
CA LYS A 33 -15.67 -10.88 3.79
C LYS A 33 -16.21 -9.46 3.65
N GLN A 34 -16.38 -8.73 4.75
CA GLN A 34 -16.82 -7.32 4.74
C GLN A 34 -15.82 -6.43 3.98
N LYS A 35 -14.51 -6.57 4.27
CA LYS A 35 -13.46 -5.85 3.53
C LYS A 35 -13.51 -6.14 2.04
N ARG A 36 -13.76 -7.39 1.62
CA ARG A 36 -13.89 -7.75 0.19
C ARG A 36 -15.11 -7.10 -0.46
N ALA A 37 -16.25 -7.12 0.21
CA ALA A 37 -17.48 -6.47 -0.29
C ALA A 37 -17.27 -4.97 -0.46
N LEU A 38 -16.72 -4.30 0.57
CA LEU A 38 -16.47 -2.87 0.54
C LEU A 38 -15.46 -2.49 -0.55
N ARG A 39 -14.36 -3.25 -0.71
CA ARG A 39 -13.40 -3.03 -1.82
C ARG A 39 -14.09 -3.09 -3.18
N LYS A 40 -14.98 -4.06 -3.39
CA LYS A 40 -15.69 -4.22 -4.66
C LYS A 40 -16.58 -3.00 -4.94
N GLN A 41 -17.35 -2.57 -3.95
CA GLN A 41 -18.25 -1.42 -4.05
C GLN A 41 -17.48 -0.14 -4.40
N ILE A 42 -16.47 0.20 -3.60
CA ILE A 42 -15.76 1.48 -3.77
C ILE A 42 -14.91 1.50 -5.05
N ARG A 43 -14.29 0.38 -5.45
CA ARG A 43 -13.57 0.34 -6.74
C ARG A 43 -14.47 0.57 -7.94
N ALA A 44 -15.70 0.05 -7.90
CA ALA A 44 -16.68 0.32 -8.95
C ALA A 44 -17.02 1.81 -9.00
N ALA A 45 -17.26 2.43 -7.84
CA ALA A 45 -17.51 3.87 -7.75
C ALA A 45 -16.31 4.71 -8.24
N LEU A 46 -15.08 4.38 -7.83
CA LEU A 46 -13.85 5.04 -8.28
C LEU A 46 -13.70 5.01 -9.81
N THR A 47 -13.99 3.86 -10.41
CA THR A 47 -13.88 3.66 -11.86
C THR A 47 -14.97 4.40 -12.63
N SER A 48 -16.14 4.61 -12.01
CA SER A 48 -17.26 5.33 -12.63
C SER A 48 -17.12 6.86 -12.62
N GLN A 49 -16.13 7.40 -11.91
CA GLN A 49 -15.94 8.85 -11.82
C GLN A 49 -15.51 9.45 -13.17
N PRO A 50 -16.15 10.55 -13.61
CA PRO A 50 -15.70 11.33 -14.75
C PRO A 50 -14.25 11.80 -14.58
N ALA A 51 -13.47 11.76 -15.66
CA ALA A 51 -12.04 12.08 -15.60
C ALA A 51 -11.76 13.54 -15.22
N ASP A 52 -12.61 14.47 -15.66
CA ASP A 52 -12.56 15.89 -15.33
C ASP A 52 -12.87 16.16 -13.86
N ALA A 53 -13.93 15.54 -13.33
CA ALA A 53 -14.27 15.61 -11.91
C ALA A 53 -13.14 15.05 -11.04
N ARG A 54 -12.58 13.91 -11.44
CA ARG A 54 -11.41 13.29 -10.76
C ARG A 54 -10.21 14.21 -10.77
N ALA A 55 -9.89 14.84 -11.91
CA ALA A 55 -8.76 15.75 -12.03
C ALA A 55 -8.96 17.01 -11.18
N LEU A 56 -10.17 17.56 -11.14
CA LEU A 56 -10.51 18.70 -10.28
C LEU A 56 -10.35 18.35 -8.80
N ALA A 57 -10.95 17.26 -8.35
CA ALA A 57 -10.87 16.79 -6.98
C ALA A 57 -9.41 16.49 -6.59
N SER A 58 -8.62 15.87 -7.48
CA SER A 58 -7.20 15.58 -7.22
C SER A 58 -6.39 16.86 -6.99
N ARG A 59 -6.65 17.93 -7.75
CA ARG A 59 -6.00 19.24 -7.51
C ARG A 59 -6.41 19.84 -6.16
N GLN A 60 -7.67 19.75 -5.78
CA GLN A 60 -8.14 20.24 -4.47
C GLN A 60 -7.49 19.45 -3.32
N ILE A 61 -7.44 18.13 -3.44
CA ILE A 61 -6.75 17.24 -2.50
C ILE A 61 -5.29 17.64 -2.37
N ALA A 62 -4.60 17.85 -3.50
CA ALA A 62 -3.21 18.28 -3.50
C ALA A 62 -3.04 19.62 -2.77
N THR A 63 -3.86 20.63 -3.08
CA THR A 63 -3.84 21.92 -2.38
C THR A 63 -3.97 21.76 -0.86
N HIS A 64 -4.92 20.95 -0.39
CA HIS A 64 -5.12 20.73 1.04
C HIS A 64 -3.96 19.98 1.69
N LEU A 65 -3.39 18.97 1.02
CA LEU A 65 -2.26 18.20 1.53
C LEU A 65 -1.00 19.08 1.61
N LEU A 66 -0.71 19.86 0.57
CA LEU A 66 0.44 20.77 0.52
C LEU A 66 0.36 21.84 1.62
N ALA A 67 -0.83 22.23 2.06
CA ALA A 67 -1.02 23.20 3.13
C ALA A 67 -0.77 22.63 4.55
N LEU A 68 -0.58 21.31 4.69
CA LEU A 68 -0.37 20.68 5.99
C LEU A 68 0.97 21.11 6.61
N PRO A 69 1.03 21.41 7.93
CA PRO A 69 2.29 21.63 8.63
C PRO A 69 3.26 20.46 8.49
N ALA A 70 2.74 19.23 8.51
CA ALA A 70 3.53 18.02 8.32
C ALA A 70 4.15 17.92 6.91
N TRP A 71 3.48 18.43 5.88
CA TRP A 71 4.06 18.51 4.54
C TRP A 71 5.18 19.56 4.49
N GLN A 72 4.90 20.75 5.03
CA GLN A 72 5.86 21.87 5.02
C GLN A 72 7.16 21.50 5.74
N ALA A 73 7.06 20.82 6.88
CA ALA A 73 8.22 20.39 7.67
C ALA A 73 8.98 19.18 7.09
N ALA A 74 8.37 18.39 6.20
CA ALA A 74 8.98 17.16 5.68
C ALA A 74 10.11 17.44 4.69
N HIS A 75 11.23 16.74 4.83
CA HIS A 75 12.34 16.71 3.87
C HIS A 75 12.33 15.42 3.04
N HIS A 76 11.88 14.30 3.62
CA HIS A 76 11.80 12.99 2.98
C HIS A 76 10.34 12.55 2.90
N VAL A 77 9.79 12.57 1.69
CA VAL A 77 8.37 12.25 1.45
C VAL A 77 8.27 10.99 0.60
N ALA A 78 7.43 10.04 1.02
CA ALA A 78 7.03 8.94 0.16
C ALA A 78 5.65 9.21 -0.45
N ILE A 79 5.55 9.07 -1.76
CA ILE A 79 4.33 9.33 -2.53
C ILE A 79 4.08 8.10 -3.42
N PHE A 80 2.89 7.51 -3.33
CA PHE A 80 2.52 6.48 -4.30
C PHE A 80 2.24 7.11 -5.66
N LEU A 81 2.59 6.41 -6.74
CA LEU A 81 2.28 6.84 -8.10
C LEU A 81 0.93 6.24 -8.49
N SER A 82 0.00 7.11 -8.87
CA SER A 82 -1.43 6.78 -8.94
C SER A 82 -1.82 5.93 -10.14
N MET A 83 -2.72 4.98 -9.93
CA MET A 83 -3.48 4.33 -11.00
C MET A 83 -4.49 5.31 -11.63
N ALA A 84 -4.97 4.99 -12.83
CA ALA A 84 -5.88 5.86 -13.59
C ALA A 84 -7.19 6.24 -12.86
N HIS A 85 -7.65 5.45 -11.90
CA HIS A 85 -8.89 5.65 -11.14
C HIS A 85 -8.66 6.17 -9.71
N GLU A 86 -7.39 6.35 -9.30
CA GLU A 86 -7.03 6.90 -7.99
C GLU A 86 -6.94 8.44 -8.04
N VAL A 87 -6.77 9.05 -6.87
CA VAL A 87 -6.34 10.45 -6.76
C VAL A 87 -5.02 10.61 -7.52
N ASP A 88 -4.97 11.58 -8.44
CA ASP A 88 -3.75 11.89 -9.17
C ASP A 88 -2.71 12.52 -8.22
N THR A 89 -1.60 11.82 -8.02
CA THR A 89 -0.50 12.24 -7.14
C THR A 89 0.63 12.93 -7.88
N ALA A 90 0.60 13.03 -9.20
CA ALA A 90 1.65 13.70 -9.97
C ALA A 90 1.88 15.16 -9.53
N PRO A 91 0.84 15.97 -9.18
CA PRO A 91 1.04 17.31 -8.65
C PRO A 91 1.82 17.34 -7.32
N LEU A 92 1.67 16.31 -6.48
CA LEU A 92 2.41 16.20 -5.22
C LEU A 92 3.88 15.89 -5.45
N VAL A 93 4.18 15.02 -6.41
CA VAL A 93 5.56 14.69 -6.81
C VAL A 93 6.27 15.94 -7.33
N GLN A 94 5.63 16.67 -8.25
CA GLN A 94 6.16 17.94 -8.78
C GLN A 94 6.42 18.95 -7.65
N ALA A 95 5.42 19.19 -6.79
CA ALA A 95 5.56 20.14 -5.70
C ALA A 95 6.67 19.75 -4.70
N ALA A 96 6.87 18.45 -4.47
CA ALA A 96 7.95 17.98 -3.61
C ALA A 96 9.34 18.30 -4.20
N PHE A 97 9.54 18.07 -5.50
CA PHE A 97 10.78 18.43 -6.18
C PHE A 97 11.00 19.94 -6.24
N ASP A 98 9.96 20.73 -6.55
CA ASP A 98 10.02 22.19 -6.57
C ASP A 98 10.41 22.77 -5.20
N GLN A 99 10.05 22.07 -4.12
CA GLN A 99 10.38 22.43 -2.74
C GLN A 99 11.70 21.81 -2.25
N GLY A 100 12.46 21.13 -3.12
CA GLY A 100 13.76 20.53 -2.77
C GLY A 100 13.66 19.31 -1.83
N LYS A 101 12.49 18.66 -1.74
CA LYS A 101 12.30 17.45 -0.93
C LYS A 101 12.86 16.23 -1.65
N ARG A 102 13.28 15.22 -0.88
CA ARG A 102 13.62 13.90 -1.42
C ARG A 102 12.35 13.08 -1.58
N VAL A 103 12.06 12.65 -2.80
CA VAL A 103 10.84 11.91 -3.14
C VAL A 103 11.14 10.42 -3.22
N TYR A 104 10.38 9.63 -2.47
CA TYR A 104 10.40 8.18 -2.48
C TYR A 104 9.10 7.64 -3.06
N VAL A 105 9.17 6.52 -3.77
CA VAL A 105 8.00 5.85 -4.34
C VAL A 105 8.00 4.36 -3.98
N PRO A 106 6.81 3.75 -3.77
CA PRO A 106 6.72 2.32 -3.49
C PRO A 106 7.02 1.52 -4.76
N VAL A 107 7.90 0.52 -4.64
CA VAL A 107 8.15 -0.48 -5.68
C VAL A 107 8.00 -1.87 -5.07
N ILE A 108 7.31 -2.75 -5.78
CA ILE A 108 7.12 -4.14 -5.36
C ILE A 108 8.28 -4.98 -5.90
N THR A 109 9.10 -5.52 -5.00
CA THR A 109 10.21 -6.42 -5.33
C THR A 109 9.89 -7.83 -4.80
N GLY A 110 9.47 -8.72 -5.71
CA GLY A 110 9.02 -10.06 -5.34
C GLY A 110 7.75 -10.02 -4.46
N GLN A 111 7.88 -10.37 -3.18
CA GLN A 111 6.78 -10.35 -2.21
C GLN A 111 6.83 -9.15 -1.23
N ALA A 112 7.87 -8.33 -1.29
CA ALA A 112 8.07 -7.18 -0.43
C ALA A 112 7.79 -5.87 -1.19
N MET A 113 7.52 -4.82 -0.43
CA MET A 113 7.48 -3.45 -0.94
C MET A 113 8.69 -2.70 -0.37
N ALA A 114 9.44 -2.04 -1.23
CA ALA A 114 10.47 -1.09 -0.87
C ALA A 114 10.03 0.33 -1.23
N MET A 115 10.54 1.32 -0.52
CA MET A 115 10.41 2.73 -0.90
C MET A 115 11.74 3.17 -1.48
N VAL A 116 11.78 3.49 -2.77
CA VAL A 116 13.02 3.88 -3.45
C VAL A 116 12.97 5.35 -3.86
N GLN A 117 14.11 6.03 -3.78
CA GLN A 117 14.20 7.44 -4.10
C GLN A 117 14.15 7.65 -5.62
N LEU A 118 13.37 8.65 -6.04
CA LEU A 118 13.50 9.25 -7.36
C LEU A 118 14.70 10.21 -7.37
N ARG A 119 15.43 10.25 -8.48
CA ARG A 119 16.65 11.06 -8.59
C ARG A 119 16.29 12.54 -8.70
N ASP A 120 15.36 12.85 -9.60
CA ASP A 120 14.87 14.20 -9.88
C ASP A 120 13.58 14.16 -10.71
N GLN A 121 13.10 15.34 -11.12
CA GLN A 121 11.92 15.51 -11.98
C GLN A 121 12.08 14.87 -13.36
N SER A 122 13.29 14.85 -13.94
CA SER A 122 13.54 14.26 -15.25
C SER A 122 13.52 12.73 -15.18
N ASP A 123 14.08 12.15 -14.12
CA ASP A 123 13.97 10.73 -13.79
C ASP A 123 12.49 10.34 -13.66
N TYR A 124 11.69 11.10 -12.90
CA TYR A 124 10.25 10.86 -12.81
C TYR A 124 9.53 10.90 -14.17
N ALA A 125 9.81 11.90 -15.00
CA ALA A 125 9.15 12.09 -16.30
C ALA A 125 9.48 10.99 -17.32
N THR A 126 10.58 10.26 -17.12
CA THR A 126 11.07 9.22 -18.04
C THR A 126 10.79 7.79 -17.56
N LEU A 127 10.16 7.63 -16.40
CA LEU A 127 9.82 6.31 -15.87
C LEU A 127 8.93 5.52 -16.83
N PRO A 128 9.26 4.24 -17.11
CA PRO A 128 8.35 3.37 -17.84
C PRO A 128 7.09 3.10 -17.00
N LYS A 129 5.98 2.85 -17.68
CA LYS A 129 4.74 2.42 -17.02
C LYS A 129 4.73 0.91 -16.85
N ASP A 130 4.30 0.45 -15.67
CA ASP A 130 4.09 -0.97 -15.40
C ASP A 130 2.78 -1.50 -16.02
N ALA A 131 2.43 -2.75 -15.74
CA ALA A 131 1.21 -3.39 -16.24
C ALA A 131 -0.10 -2.72 -15.77
N TRP A 132 -0.05 -1.88 -14.73
CA TRP A 132 -1.17 -1.11 -14.20
C TRP A 132 -1.17 0.34 -14.71
N GLY A 133 -0.22 0.69 -15.58
CA GLY A 133 -0.08 2.04 -16.12
C GLY A 133 0.62 3.01 -15.15
N ILE A 134 1.20 2.51 -14.06
CA ILE A 134 1.87 3.31 -13.03
C ILE A 134 3.31 3.56 -13.47
N PRO A 135 3.78 4.83 -13.55
CA PRO A 135 5.20 5.11 -13.77
C PRO A 135 6.01 4.44 -12.66
N THR A 136 6.95 3.57 -12.99
CA THR A 136 7.66 2.75 -12.00
C THR A 136 9.14 2.67 -12.33
N PRO A 137 10.04 2.88 -11.36
CA PRO A 137 11.47 2.62 -11.52
C PRO A 137 11.75 1.20 -12.02
N SER A 138 12.48 1.08 -13.13
CA SER A 138 12.92 -0.21 -13.67
C SER A 138 14.21 -0.75 -13.03
N ASP A 139 14.89 0.08 -12.24
CA ASP A 139 16.19 -0.18 -11.59
C ASP A 139 16.14 -0.01 -10.05
N PRO A 140 15.14 -0.57 -9.34
CA PRO A 140 14.95 -0.32 -7.90
C PRO A 140 16.16 -0.72 -7.04
N GLU A 141 16.96 -1.70 -7.45
CA GLU A 141 18.19 -2.11 -6.78
C GLU A 141 19.32 -1.06 -6.85
N ASN A 142 19.29 -0.18 -7.85
CA ASN A 142 20.31 0.87 -8.07
C ASN A 142 19.88 2.25 -7.54
N ARG A 143 18.92 2.26 -6.60
CA ARG A 143 18.36 3.47 -6.00
C ARG A 143 18.57 3.48 -4.50
N VAL A 144 18.46 4.65 -3.90
CA VAL A 144 18.47 4.80 -2.43
C VAL A 144 17.16 4.25 -1.88
N HIS A 145 17.23 3.36 -0.88
CA HIS A 145 16.05 2.78 -0.23
C HIS A 145 15.78 3.49 1.09
N ALA A 146 14.52 3.76 1.40
CA ALA A 146 14.16 4.30 2.70
C ALA A 146 14.36 3.23 3.81
N GLY A 147 15.02 3.62 4.89
CA GLY A 147 15.16 2.81 6.11
C GLY A 147 15.92 1.50 5.96
N LEU A 148 16.89 1.39 5.04
CA LEU A 148 17.81 0.24 4.98
C LEU A 148 19.11 0.43 5.77
N ALA A 149 19.56 1.66 6.01
CA ALA A 149 20.69 1.92 6.92
C ALA A 149 20.22 2.54 8.25
N GLU A 150 20.87 2.16 9.35
CA GLU A 150 20.63 2.70 10.71
C GLU A 150 20.80 4.24 10.80
N ASN A 151 21.48 4.83 9.80
CA ASN A 151 21.73 6.27 9.67
C ASN A 151 21.10 6.91 8.41
N GLU A 152 20.25 6.18 7.67
CA GLU A 152 19.56 6.73 6.49
C GLU A 152 18.18 7.30 6.82
N ALA A 153 17.76 8.21 5.94
CA ALA A 153 16.56 9.03 6.05
C ALA A 153 15.32 8.26 6.53
N VAL A 154 14.82 8.66 7.69
CA VAL A 154 13.46 8.38 8.13
C VAL A 154 12.52 9.09 7.16
N LEU A 155 11.47 8.41 6.70
CA LEU A 155 10.42 9.09 5.94
C LEU A 155 9.68 10.00 6.92
N ASP A 156 9.68 11.30 6.66
CA ASP A 156 8.95 12.26 7.51
C ASP A 156 7.45 12.15 7.27
N LEU A 157 7.06 11.98 6.00
CA LEU A 157 5.67 11.88 5.58
C LEU A 157 5.48 10.82 4.50
N VAL A 158 4.42 10.01 4.64
CA VAL A 158 4.00 9.03 3.63
C VAL A 158 2.58 9.33 3.18
N VAL A 159 2.45 9.71 1.91
CA VAL A 159 1.16 9.79 1.21
C VAL A 159 0.68 8.36 0.96
N THR A 160 -0.34 7.95 1.71
CA THR A 160 -0.78 6.56 1.80
C THR A 160 -2.00 6.33 0.92
N PRO A 161 -1.97 5.39 -0.05
CA PRO A 161 -3.13 5.04 -0.84
C PRO A 161 -4.12 4.16 -0.07
N GLY A 162 -5.35 4.10 -0.56
CA GLY A 162 -6.37 3.22 -0.02
C GLY A 162 -7.60 3.20 -0.90
N VAL A 163 -8.43 2.20 -0.68
CA VAL A 163 -9.72 2.03 -1.35
C VAL A 163 -10.81 2.75 -0.56
N ALA A 164 -10.85 2.55 0.76
CA ALA A 164 -11.82 3.18 1.65
C ALA A 164 -11.15 3.63 2.95
N PHE A 165 -11.68 4.67 3.56
CA PHE A 165 -11.23 5.25 4.82
C PHE A 165 -12.43 5.63 5.68
N ASP A 166 -12.27 5.59 6.99
CA ASP A 166 -13.21 6.24 7.91
C ASP A 166 -12.57 7.48 8.56
N ARG A 167 -13.39 8.28 9.24
CA ARG A 167 -12.94 9.54 9.86
C ARG A 167 -11.98 9.32 11.04
N THR A 168 -11.86 8.09 11.54
CA THR A 168 -10.91 7.71 12.61
C THR A 168 -9.54 7.32 12.07
N GLY A 169 -9.36 7.35 10.75
CA GLY A 169 -8.10 7.03 10.08
C GLY A 169 -7.92 5.55 9.79
N ARG A 170 -8.92 4.69 10.05
CA ARG A 170 -8.85 3.30 9.57
C ARG A 170 -8.97 3.28 8.05
N ARG A 171 -8.30 2.33 7.41
CA ARG A 171 -8.26 2.22 5.95
C ARG A 171 -8.37 0.80 5.45
N ILE A 172 -8.84 0.66 4.22
CA ILE A 172 -8.77 -0.59 3.46
C ILE A 172 -7.88 -0.38 2.24
N GLY A 173 -6.76 -1.09 2.18
CA GLY A 173 -5.94 -1.14 0.97
C GLY A 173 -6.46 -2.12 -0.09
N TYR A 174 -5.70 -2.30 -1.18
CA TYR A 174 -6.06 -3.17 -2.31
C TYR A 174 -6.04 -4.68 -2.00
N GLY A 175 -5.71 -5.07 -0.76
CA GLY A 175 -5.81 -6.45 -0.25
C GLY A 175 -4.48 -7.20 -0.14
N LYS A 176 -3.36 -6.57 -0.50
CA LYS A 176 -2.02 -7.17 -0.38
C LYS A 176 -1.30 -6.86 0.92
N GLY A 177 -1.74 -5.87 1.70
CA GLY A 177 -1.14 -5.50 2.99
C GLY A 177 0.27 -4.90 2.89
N TYR A 178 0.68 -4.36 1.75
CA TYR A 178 2.03 -3.84 1.55
C TYR A 178 2.39 -2.70 2.49
N PHE A 179 1.50 -1.71 2.63
CA PHE A 179 1.74 -0.55 3.51
C PHE A 179 1.77 -0.96 4.98
N ASP A 180 0.84 -1.82 5.43
CA ASP A 180 0.83 -2.32 6.81
C ASP A 180 2.14 -3.05 7.14
N ARG A 181 2.56 -3.99 6.27
CA ARG A 181 3.84 -4.70 6.43
C ARG A 181 5.04 -3.75 6.40
N PHE A 182 5.05 -2.76 5.52
CA PHE A 182 6.14 -1.80 5.42
C PHE A 182 6.35 -1.04 6.73
N PHE A 183 5.28 -0.48 7.30
CA PHE A 183 5.36 0.25 8.56
C PHE A 183 5.69 -0.64 9.76
N THR A 184 5.15 -1.86 9.84
CA THR A 184 5.45 -2.78 10.96
C THR A 184 6.86 -3.36 10.88
N SER A 185 7.44 -3.48 9.68
CA SER A 185 8.77 -4.08 9.49
C SER A 185 9.96 -3.17 9.84
N LYS A 186 9.70 -1.90 10.17
CA LYS A 186 10.73 -0.87 10.34
C LYS A 186 10.57 -0.18 11.69
N THR A 187 11.59 -0.28 12.54
CA THR A 187 11.60 0.33 13.89
C THR A 187 11.74 1.85 13.87
N ASN A 188 12.19 2.43 12.76
CA ASN A 188 12.46 3.87 12.65
C ASN A 188 11.34 4.68 11.98
N LEU A 189 10.15 4.08 11.75
CA LEU A 189 9.01 4.76 11.12
C LEU A 189 7.92 5.18 12.13
N GLU A 190 8.19 5.09 13.43
CA GLU A 190 7.24 5.47 14.49
C GLU A 190 6.86 6.96 14.42
N THR A 191 7.82 7.82 14.06
CA THR A 191 7.63 9.27 13.92
C THR A 191 7.07 9.69 12.56
N THR A 192 6.98 8.76 11.60
CA THR A 192 6.53 9.03 10.24
C THR A 192 5.06 9.45 10.21
N THR A 193 4.77 10.60 9.62
CA THR A 193 3.39 11.06 9.44
C THR A 193 2.73 10.36 8.26
N ARG A 194 1.65 9.60 8.51
CA ARG A 194 0.86 8.92 7.48
C ARG A 194 -0.33 9.80 7.09
N VAL A 195 -0.36 10.29 5.85
CA VAL A 195 -1.48 11.08 5.33
C VAL A 195 -2.12 10.33 4.18
N ALA A 196 -3.41 10.00 4.28
CA ALA A 196 -4.16 9.46 3.16
C ALA A 196 -4.63 10.58 2.22
N VAL A 197 -4.82 10.22 0.95
CA VAL A 197 -5.59 11.00 -0.01
C VAL A 197 -6.85 10.23 -0.39
N ALA A 198 -7.98 10.92 -0.44
CA ALA A 198 -9.27 10.29 -0.69
C ALA A 198 -10.25 11.24 -1.36
N PHE A 199 -11.00 10.75 -2.34
CA PHE A 199 -12.21 11.46 -2.80
C PHE A 199 -13.27 11.40 -1.70
N ALA A 200 -13.71 12.54 -1.18
CA ALA A 200 -14.57 12.63 -0.01
C ALA A 200 -15.88 11.86 -0.19
N ASP A 201 -16.51 11.96 -1.36
CA ASP A 201 -17.82 11.37 -1.62
C ASP A 201 -17.77 9.90 -2.06
N VAL A 202 -16.58 9.37 -2.30
CA VAL A 202 -16.41 8.02 -2.85
C VAL A 202 -15.69 7.10 -1.87
N GLN A 203 -14.69 7.60 -1.16
CA GLN A 203 -13.79 6.78 -0.36
C GLN A 203 -13.96 6.95 1.15
N LEU A 204 -14.68 7.98 1.61
CA LEU A 204 -15.04 8.08 3.02
C LEU A 204 -16.31 7.26 3.30
N VAL A 205 -16.22 6.38 4.27
CA VAL A 205 -17.34 5.56 4.77
C VAL A 205 -17.49 5.78 6.27
N ASP A 206 -18.65 5.39 6.80
CA ASP A 206 -18.95 5.54 8.23
C ASP A 206 -18.00 4.72 9.09
N GLU A 207 -17.76 3.46 8.70
CA GLU A 207 -16.89 2.55 9.43
C GLU A 207 -16.11 1.65 8.48
N VAL A 208 -14.80 1.55 8.72
CA VAL A 208 -13.94 0.58 8.05
C VAL A 208 -13.74 -0.66 8.93
N PRO A 209 -14.13 -1.86 8.47
CA PRO A 209 -13.82 -3.10 9.19
C PRO A 209 -12.31 -3.31 9.25
N THR A 210 -11.78 -3.58 10.45
CA THR A 210 -10.34 -3.69 10.74
C THR A 210 -9.95 -5.01 11.40
N GLU A 211 -8.67 -5.32 11.30
CA GLU A 211 -7.95 -6.41 11.97
C GLU A 211 -6.79 -5.77 12.76
N ASP A 212 -6.26 -6.45 13.77
CA ASP A 212 -5.26 -5.89 14.70
C ASP A 212 -3.98 -5.37 14.04
N HIS A 213 -3.67 -5.87 12.84
CA HIS A 213 -2.50 -5.48 12.06
C HIS A 213 -2.74 -4.30 11.12
N ASP A 214 -3.98 -3.81 10.97
CA ASP A 214 -4.27 -2.67 10.11
C ASP A 214 -3.85 -1.37 10.79
N LEU A 215 -2.99 -0.60 10.11
CA LEU A 215 -2.50 0.66 10.64
C LEU A 215 -3.38 1.83 10.21
N ARG A 216 -3.69 2.69 11.19
CA ARG A 216 -4.40 3.95 10.95
C ARG A 216 -3.49 5.00 10.33
N VAL A 217 -4.08 5.85 9.49
CA VAL A 217 -3.46 7.10 9.05
C VAL A 217 -3.67 8.20 10.09
N HIS A 218 -2.80 9.21 10.09
CA HIS A 218 -2.85 10.33 11.01
C HIS A 218 -3.75 11.46 10.50
N ALA A 219 -3.89 11.59 9.19
CA ALA A 219 -4.80 12.54 8.55
C ALA A 219 -5.30 12.00 7.20
N ILE A 220 -6.40 12.55 6.71
CA ILE A 220 -6.96 12.29 5.38
C ILE A 220 -7.17 13.62 4.68
N ALA A 221 -6.43 13.86 3.60
CA ALA A 221 -6.67 14.98 2.70
C ALA A 221 -7.71 14.59 1.65
N THR A 222 -8.77 15.38 1.56
CA THR A 222 -9.87 15.20 0.62
C THR A 222 -10.11 16.44 -0.22
N ASP A 223 -10.92 16.33 -1.26
CA ASP A 223 -11.35 17.47 -2.09
C ASP A 223 -12.22 18.48 -1.31
N LYS A 224 -12.69 18.10 -0.11
CA LYS A 224 -13.50 18.93 0.79
C LYS A 224 -12.76 19.43 2.03
N GLY A 225 -11.47 19.13 2.15
CA GLY A 225 -10.63 19.56 3.28
C GLY A 225 -9.85 18.41 3.91
N VAL A 226 -9.26 18.68 5.07
CA VAL A 226 -8.44 17.72 5.82
C VAL A 226 -9.20 17.22 7.05
N ILE A 227 -9.14 15.92 7.29
CA ILE A 227 -9.59 15.28 8.53
C ILE A 227 -8.35 14.90 9.36
N ASP A 228 -8.21 15.42 10.58
CA ASP A 228 -7.20 14.94 11.54
C ASP A 228 -7.75 13.72 12.29
N CYS A 229 -7.06 12.59 12.17
CA CYS A 229 -7.49 11.32 12.76
C CYS A 229 -6.89 11.06 14.14
N ARG A 230 -5.86 11.83 14.55
CA ARG A 230 -5.15 11.63 15.83
C ARG A 230 -6.00 12.01 17.05
N GLY A 231 -6.99 12.89 16.87
CA GLY A 231 -7.91 13.33 17.93
C GLY A 231 -9.07 12.39 18.21
N SER A 232 -9.23 11.30 17.46
CA SER A 232 -10.40 10.38 17.57
C SER A 232 -10.21 9.24 18.59
N ALA A 233 -9.12 9.23 19.35
CA ALA A 233 -8.75 8.14 20.26
C ALA A 233 -9.49 8.15 21.62
N THR A 234 -10.47 9.02 21.86
CA THR A 234 -11.16 9.11 23.16
C THR A 234 -12.68 9.11 23.01
N ALA A 235 -13.28 7.94 22.78
CA ALA A 235 -14.67 7.62 23.17
C ALA A 235 -15.06 6.18 22.79
N SER A 236 -14.48 5.16 23.42
CA SER A 236 -15.13 3.86 23.69
C SER A 236 -14.08 2.87 24.23
N ASP A 237 -13.75 2.97 25.51
CA ASP A 237 -13.24 1.85 26.31
C ASP A 237 -13.38 2.22 27.78
N SER A 238 -14.63 2.23 28.22
CA SER A 238 -15.02 2.16 29.63
C SER A 238 -16.53 1.90 29.70
N ALA A 239 -16.88 0.62 29.59
CA ALA A 239 -18.10 0.04 30.14
C ALA A 239 -17.74 -1.34 30.72
#